data_AF-A0A2E8VP33-F1
#
_entry.id   AF-A0A2E8VP33-F1
#
_cell.length_a   1.000
_cell.length_b   1.000
_cell.length_c   1.000
_cell.angle_alpha   90.00
_cell.angle_beta   90.00
_cell.angle_gamma   90.00
#
_symmetry.space_group_name_H-M   'P 1'
#
loop_
_entity.id
_entity.type
_entity.pdbx_description
1 polymer ?
#
loop_
_entity_poly.entity_id
_entity_poly.type
_entity_poly.pdbx_seq_one_letter_code
_entity_poly.pdbx_strand_id
1 'polypeptide(L)'
;MLWISVTLIGGIASAAATSRLLEPIPVGDAVAPDPRTTGEAVVQVYGADVWGFRGFFAIHTWVATKARDAETYTIYQVIGWHLRRHGTVLSITEGRPDRPWFRSPPKLLFERRGGDAAELVSAIHEAALSYPHQNEYTMWPGPNSNSFTAWIGLRVPELGLQLPAKAIGKSWMQNNLPDS
;
A
#
# COMPACT_ATOMS: atom_id res chain seq x y z
N MET A 1 -27.37 -54.06 37.40
CA MET A 1 -27.03 -53.69 36.01
C MET A 1 -27.86 -52.49 35.62
N LEU A 2 -27.32 -51.28 35.81
CA LEU A 2 -27.97 -50.02 35.44
C LEU A 2 -27.38 -49.53 34.11
N TRP A 3 -28.24 -49.28 33.12
CA TRP A 3 -27.88 -48.62 31.88
C TRP A 3 -28.00 -47.11 32.08
N ILE A 4 -26.93 -46.35 31.79
CA ILE A 4 -26.98 -44.89 31.74
C ILE A 4 -26.88 -44.48 30.27
N SER A 5 -27.98 -43.98 29.72
CA SER A 5 -28.02 -43.28 28.44
C SER A 5 -27.39 -41.90 28.60
N VAL A 6 -26.38 -41.57 27.81
CA VAL A 6 -25.86 -40.20 27.69
C VAL A 6 -26.55 -39.52 26.52
N THR A 7 -27.37 -38.52 26.82
CA THR A 7 -27.92 -37.59 25.83
C THR A 7 -26.89 -36.50 25.54
N LEU A 8 -26.35 -36.46 24.33
CA LEU A 8 -25.59 -35.30 23.84
C LEU A 8 -26.58 -34.18 23.49
N ILE A 9 -26.58 -33.09 24.26
CA ILE A 9 -27.24 -31.85 23.85
C ILE A 9 -26.23 -31.06 23.02
N GLY A 10 -26.45 -31.02 21.71
CA GLY A 10 -25.72 -30.18 20.78
C GLY A 10 -26.12 -28.71 20.95
N GLY A 11 -25.19 -27.89 21.44
CA GLY A 11 -25.31 -26.44 21.38
C GLY A 11 -24.79 -25.93 20.04
N ILE A 12 -25.69 -25.44 19.18
CA ILE A 12 -25.33 -24.71 17.96
C ILE A 12 -24.87 -23.32 18.40
N ALA A 13 -23.55 -23.08 18.43
CA ALA A 13 -23.02 -21.74 18.55
C ALA A 13 -23.17 -21.03 17.19
N SER A 14 -24.01 -20.00 17.17
CA SER A 14 -24.33 -19.17 16.01
C SER A 14 -23.07 -18.54 15.40
N ALA A 15 -22.88 -18.69 14.09
CA ALA A 15 -21.70 -18.28 13.31
C ALA A 15 -21.51 -16.75 13.17
N ALA A 16 -22.20 -15.93 13.96
CA ALA A 16 -22.19 -14.47 13.84
C ALA A 16 -21.10 -13.77 14.68
N ALA A 17 -20.33 -14.48 15.51
CA ALA A 17 -19.35 -13.87 16.42
C ALA A 17 -17.88 -13.99 15.98
N THR A 18 -17.59 -14.66 14.87
CA THR A 18 -16.22 -15.02 14.45
C THR A 18 -15.56 -14.07 13.45
N SER A 19 -16.23 -13.00 13.01
CA SER A 19 -15.64 -12.05 12.04
C SER A 19 -14.88 -10.88 12.67
N ARG A 20 -15.00 -10.65 13.99
CA ARG A 20 -14.22 -9.61 14.71
C ARG A 20 -12.84 -10.08 15.21
N LEU A 21 -12.50 -11.37 15.04
CA LEU A 21 -11.28 -11.97 15.60
C LEU A 21 -10.08 -12.00 14.63
N LEU A 22 -10.19 -11.37 13.46
CA LEU A 22 -9.12 -11.30 12.47
C LEU A 22 -8.85 -9.87 11.99
N GLU A 23 -9.01 -8.88 12.87
CA GLU A 23 -8.37 -7.59 12.63
C GLU A 23 -6.88 -7.74 12.95
N PRO A 24 -5.97 -7.52 11.96
CA PRO A 24 -4.54 -7.53 12.24
C PRO A 24 -4.25 -6.48 13.32
N ILE A 25 -3.61 -6.90 14.42
CA ILE A 25 -3.17 -5.97 15.47
C ILE A 25 -2.27 -4.93 14.81
N PRO A 26 -2.63 -3.63 14.83
CA PRO A 26 -1.76 -2.59 14.33
C PRO A 26 -0.45 -2.62 15.12
N VAL A 27 0.68 -2.75 14.42
CA VAL A 27 1.99 -2.59 15.04
C VAL A 27 2.33 -1.11 14.95
N GLY A 28 2.22 -0.38 16.07
CA GLY A 28 2.47 1.06 16.17
C GLY A 28 1.21 1.92 16.10
N ASP A 29 1.37 3.23 16.33
CA ASP A 29 0.29 4.21 16.23
C ASP A 29 -0.16 4.36 14.77
N ALA A 30 -1.46 4.63 14.57
CA ALA A 30 -1.99 4.95 13.26
C ALA A 30 -1.31 6.21 12.72
N VAL A 31 -0.69 6.10 11.55
CA VAL A 31 0.09 7.20 10.96
C VAL A 31 -0.78 8.06 10.04
N ALA A 32 -1.78 7.47 9.40
CA ALA A 32 -2.71 8.18 8.55
C ALA A 32 -3.82 8.84 9.38
N PRO A 33 -4.13 10.13 9.16
CA PRO A 33 -5.33 10.76 9.73
C PRO A 33 -6.58 9.97 9.38
N ASP A 34 -7.53 9.88 10.32
CA ASP A 34 -8.83 9.28 10.04
C ASP A 34 -9.52 10.07 8.92
N PRO A 35 -9.80 9.42 7.77
CA PRO A 35 -10.34 10.10 6.61
C PRO A 35 -11.73 10.68 6.88
N ARG A 36 -12.49 10.16 7.85
CA ARG A 36 -13.84 10.61 8.18
C ARG A 36 -13.89 11.85 9.06
N THR A 37 -12.80 12.14 9.77
CA THR A 37 -12.69 13.33 10.64
C THR A 37 -11.70 14.37 10.10
N THR A 38 -10.97 14.02 9.03
CA THR A 38 -10.04 14.92 8.33
C THR A 38 -10.67 15.38 7.02
N GLY A 39 -11.20 16.60 6.94
CA GLY A 39 -11.80 17.13 5.70
C GLY A 39 -10.78 17.47 4.61
N GLU A 40 -9.53 17.72 4.99
CA GLU A 40 -8.46 18.09 4.06
C GLU A 40 -8.08 16.95 3.10
N ALA A 41 -7.60 17.31 1.92
CA ALA A 41 -6.90 16.34 1.07
C ALA A 41 -5.58 15.93 1.73
N VAL A 42 -5.16 14.69 1.50
CA VAL A 42 -3.93 14.12 2.07
C VAL A 42 -3.19 13.32 0.99
N VAL A 43 -1.89 13.52 0.90
CA VAL A 43 -0.98 12.69 0.10
C VAL A 43 0.10 12.15 1.04
N GLN A 44 0.31 10.85 1.03
CA GLN A 44 1.32 10.18 1.84
C GLN A 44 2.10 9.18 0.98
N VAL A 45 3.40 9.04 1.28
CA VAL A 45 4.25 7.98 0.71
C VAL A 45 4.80 7.16 1.86
N TYR A 46 4.73 5.86 1.72
CA TYR A 46 5.13 4.92 2.74
C TYR A 46 6.23 3.99 2.24
N GLY A 47 6.96 3.41 3.19
CA GLY A 47 7.89 2.33 2.96
C GLY A 47 7.87 1.31 4.10
N ALA A 48 8.06 0.03 3.80
CA ALA A 48 8.21 -1.01 4.82
C ALA A 48 9.32 -1.97 4.44
N ASP A 49 10.02 -2.51 5.43
CA ASP A 49 11.11 -3.46 5.21
C ASP A 49 10.55 -4.75 4.58
N VAL A 50 11.18 -5.30 3.54
CA VAL A 50 10.73 -6.57 2.94
C VAL A 50 11.11 -7.73 3.87
N TRP A 51 10.22 -8.70 4.10
CA TRP A 51 10.48 -9.82 5.02
C TRP A 51 11.39 -10.92 4.39
N GLY A 52 12.32 -11.49 5.17
CA GLY A 52 13.17 -12.64 4.79
C GLY A 52 14.68 -12.37 4.64
N PHE A 53 15.47 -13.37 4.19
CA PHE A 53 16.94 -13.25 4.00
C PHE A 53 17.35 -12.20 2.94
N ARG A 54 16.41 -11.88 2.04
CA ARG A 54 16.49 -10.79 1.06
C ARG A 54 16.02 -9.42 1.61
N GLY A 55 15.71 -9.37 2.91
CA GLY A 55 15.00 -8.28 3.60
C GLY A 55 15.86 -7.29 4.39
N PHE A 56 17.16 -7.53 4.54
CA PHE A 56 18.02 -6.59 5.27
C PHE A 56 18.36 -5.31 4.49
N PHE A 57 18.11 -5.27 3.17
CA PHE A 57 18.61 -4.20 2.30
C PHE A 57 17.57 -3.48 1.43
N ALA A 58 16.32 -3.94 1.38
CA ALA A 58 15.30 -3.37 0.49
C ALA A 58 14.01 -3.05 1.25
N ILE A 59 13.44 -1.88 0.94
CA ILE A 59 12.07 -1.52 1.33
C ILE A 59 11.11 -1.70 0.15
N HIS A 60 9.85 -1.96 0.47
CA HIS A 60 8.71 -1.83 -0.44
C HIS A 60 8.04 -0.48 -0.21
N THR A 61 7.83 0.30 -1.27
CA THR A 61 7.19 1.63 -1.20
C THR A 61 5.84 1.66 -1.89
N TRP A 62 4.94 2.52 -1.39
CA TRP A 62 3.63 2.79 -1.98
C TRP A 62 3.20 4.23 -1.74
N VAL A 63 2.23 4.69 -2.53
CA VAL A 63 1.63 6.03 -2.43
C VAL A 63 0.18 5.90 -1.99
N ALA A 64 -0.28 6.81 -1.13
CA ALA A 64 -1.67 6.90 -0.72
C ALA A 64 -2.18 8.33 -0.90
N THR A 65 -3.38 8.48 -1.44
CA THR A 65 -4.06 9.77 -1.57
C THR A 65 -5.44 9.71 -0.93
N LYS A 66 -5.90 10.86 -0.43
CA LYS A 66 -7.26 11.09 0.02
C LYS A 66 -7.68 12.44 -0.56
N ALA A 67 -8.74 12.45 -1.35
CA ALA A 67 -9.33 13.71 -1.81
C ALA A 67 -9.97 14.46 -0.63
N ARG A 68 -10.23 15.75 -0.83
CA ARG A 68 -11.01 16.55 0.14
C ARG A 68 -12.33 15.84 0.43
N ASP A 69 -12.68 15.77 1.72
CA ASP A 69 -13.92 15.15 2.22
C ASP A 69 -14.12 13.64 1.90
N ALA A 70 -13.13 12.98 1.28
CA ALA A 70 -13.24 11.54 0.97
C ALA A 70 -13.16 10.67 2.24
N GLU A 71 -14.01 9.66 2.36
CA GLU A 71 -14.08 8.80 3.55
C GLU A 71 -13.04 7.66 3.58
N THR A 72 -12.22 7.54 2.55
CA THR A 72 -11.19 6.49 2.42
C THR A 72 -9.96 7.03 1.69
N TYR A 73 -8.82 6.34 1.85
CA TYR A 73 -7.63 6.59 1.03
C TYR A 73 -7.64 5.66 -0.18
N THR A 74 -7.15 6.15 -1.31
CA THR A 74 -6.74 5.36 -2.46
C THR A 74 -5.26 5.02 -2.32
N ILE A 75 -4.93 3.74 -2.42
CA ILE A 75 -3.59 3.18 -2.25
C ILE A 75 -3.10 2.69 -3.60
N TYR A 76 -1.92 3.15 -4.02
CA TYR A 76 -1.27 2.82 -5.27
C TYR A 76 0.04 2.10 -4.99
N GLN A 77 0.20 0.89 -5.50
CA GLN A 77 1.41 0.10 -5.31
C GLN A 77 1.65 -0.89 -6.45
N VAL A 78 2.91 -1.28 -6.62
CA VAL A 78 3.32 -2.30 -7.57
C VAL A 78 3.75 -3.56 -6.82
N ILE A 79 3.07 -4.68 -7.11
CA ILE A 79 3.22 -5.95 -6.39
C ILE A 79 3.53 -7.08 -7.39
N GLY A 80 4.71 -7.69 -7.28
CA GLY A 80 5.15 -8.69 -8.27
C GLY A 80 4.22 -9.91 -8.41
N TRP A 81 3.69 -10.46 -7.32
CA TRP A 81 2.77 -11.62 -7.41
C TRP A 81 1.35 -11.25 -7.85
N HIS A 82 0.99 -9.96 -7.90
CA HIS A 82 -0.30 -9.49 -8.40
C HIS A 82 -0.45 -9.80 -9.90
N LEU A 83 0.67 -9.77 -10.64
CA LEU A 83 0.72 -10.09 -12.08
C LEU A 83 0.11 -11.46 -12.41
N ARG A 84 0.45 -12.49 -11.63
CA ARG A 84 -0.02 -13.86 -11.90
C ARG A 84 -1.53 -14.04 -11.71
N ARG A 85 -2.16 -13.19 -10.90
CA ARG A 85 -3.59 -13.28 -10.58
C ARG A 85 -4.44 -12.30 -11.37
N HIS A 86 -3.90 -11.13 -11.69
CA HIS A 86 -4.67 -10.00 -12.23
C HIS A 86 -4.18 -9.51 -13.60
N GLY A 87 -3.09 -10.08 -14.14
CA GLY A 87 -2.53 -9.65 -15.42
C GLY A 87 -1.78 -8.30 -15.37
N THR A 88 -1.70 -7.67 -14.19
CA THR A 88 -0.97 -6.43 -13.93
C THR A 88 -0.28 -6.47 -12.58
N VAL A 89 0.85 -5.78 -12.43
CA VAL A 89 1.55 -5.56 -11.15
C VAL A 89 0.97 -4.37 -10.39
N LEU A 90 0.27 -3.46 -11.09
CA LEU A 90 -0.34 -2.28 -10.48
C LEU A 90 -1.57 -2.70 -9.67
N SER A 91 -1.60 -2.26 -8.42
CA SER A 91 -2.71 -2.44 -7.50
C SER A 91 -3.19 -1.05 -7.05
N ILE A 92 -4.45 -0.74 -7.32
CA ILE A 92 -5.15 0.45 -6.87
C ILE A 92 -6.33 -0.02 -6.02
N THR A 93 -6.30 0.31 -4.73
CA THR A 93 -7.29 -0.18 -3.76
C THR A 93 -7.66 0.91 -2.76
N GLU A 94 -8.87 0.86 -2.23
CA GLU A 94 -9.29 1.75 -1.16
C GLU A 94 -9.06 1.14 0.23
N GLY A 95 -8.69 1.97 1.21
CA GLY A 95 -8.68 1.57 2.61
C GLY A 95 -7.67 2.33 3.48
N ARG A 96 -7.14 1.65 4.50
CA ARG A 96 -6.12 2.20 5.40
C ARG A 96 -4.72 2.06 4.78
N PRO A 97 -3.98 3.16 4.57
CA PRO A 97 -2.68 3.12 3.91
C PRO A 97 -1.52 2.74 4.85
N ASP A 98 -1.76 2.75 6.16
CA ASP A 98 -0.81 2.49 7.23
C ASP A 98 -0.91 1.06 7.80
N ARG A 99 -1.38 0.10 6.98
CA ARG A 99 -1.37 -1.31 7.37
C ARG A 99 0.03 -1.92 7.24
N PRO A 100 0.43 -2.85 8.13
CA PRO A 100 1.70 -3.56 7.99
C PRO A 100 1.83 -4.27 6.63
N TRP A 101 2.99 -4.11 6.00
CA TRP A 101 3.35 -4.82 4.79
C TRP A 101 4.00 -6.16 5.14
N PHE A 102 3.30 -7.29 4.97
CA PHE A 102 3.82 -8.62 5.34
C PHE A 102 4.45 -8.69 6.74
N ARG A 103 3.78 -8.06 7.73
CA ARG A 103 4.20 -7.93 9.14
C ARG A 103 5.27 -6.86 9.42
N SER A 104 5.82 -6.22 8.39
CA SER A 104 6.70 -5.07 8.58
C SER A 104 5.88 -3.80 8.80
N PRO A 105 6.14 -3.04 9.88
CA PRO A 105 5.42 -1.81 10.14
C PRO A 105 5.72 -0.77 9.04
N PRO A 106 4.71 -0.01 8.59
CA PRO A 106 4.92 1.04 7.61
C PRO A 106 5.66 2.22 8.24
N LYS A 107 6.54 2.84 7.47
CA LYS A 107 7.23 4.09 7.79
C LYS A 107 6.74 5.16 6.84
N LEU A 108 6.28 6.28 7.37
CA LEU A 108 5.92 7.45 6.58
C LEU A 108 7.20 8.09 6.03
N LEU A 109 7.31 8.18 4.71
CA LEU A 109 8.45 8.77 4.01
C LEU A 109 8.17 10.22 3.59
N PHE A 110 6.91 10.53 3.34
CA PHE A 110 6.46 11.85 2.89
C PHE A 110 5.00 12.06 3.27
N GLU A 111 4.63 13.31 3.59
CA GLU A 111 3.25 13.74 3.75
C GLU A 111 3.05 15.17 3.23
N ARG A 112 1.90 15.40 2.61
CA ARG A 112 1.34 16.73 2.35
C ARG A 112 -0.16 16.71 2.62
N ARG A 113 -0.70 17.83 3.12
CA ARG A 113 -2.13 18.00 3.41
C ARG A 113 -2.65 19.34 2.89
N GLY A 114 -3.97 19.51 2.89
CA GLY A 114 -4.62 20.77 2.57
C GLY A 114 -4.71 21.06 1.07
N GLY A 115 -4.63 22.35 0.70
CA GLY A 115 -4.77 22.81 -0.69
C GLY A 115 -3.73 22.20 -1.62
N ASP A 116 -2.46 22.25 -1.22
CA ASP A 116 -1.35 21.69 -1.99
C ASP A 116 -1.50 20.18 -2.23
N ALA A 117 -2.08 19.45 -1.28
CA ALA A 117 -2.36 18.02 -1.46
C ALA A 117 -3.49 17.78 -2.47
N ALA A 118 -4.50 18.64 -2.50
CA ALA A 118 -5.65 18.50 -3.38
C ALA A 118 -5.27 18.54 -4.86
N GLU A 119 -4.31 19.41 -5.23
CA GLU A 119 -3.77 19.48 -6.59
C GLU A 119 -3.02 18.20 -6.98
N LEU A 120 -2.29 17.61 -6.03
CA LEU A 120 -1.51 16.41 -6.26
C LEU A 120 -2.34 15.14 -6.42
N VAL A 121 -3.52 15.04 -5.78
CA VAL A 121 -4.34 13.80 -5.79
C VAL A 121 -4.64 13.34 -7.22
N SER A 122 -5.11 14.25 -8.08
CA SER A 122 -5.45 13.93 -9.47
C SER A 122 -4.19 13.59 -10.28
N ALA A 123 -3.13 14.39 -10.17
CA ALA A 123 -1.87 14.16 -10.87
C ALA A 123 -1.24 12.81 -10.52
N ILE A 124 -1.30 12.39 -9.24
CA ILE A 124 -0.81 11.09 -8.79
C ILE A 124 -1.64 9.95 -9.37
N HIS A 125 -2.96 10.11 -9.43
CA HIS A 125 -3.83 9.09 -10.03
C HIS A 125 -3.49 8.87 -11.51
N GLU A 126 -3.36 9.95 -12.29
CA GLU A 126 -2.96 9.89 -13.71
C GLU A 126 -1.55 9.32 -13.90
N ALA A 127 -0.59 9.71 -13.05
CA ALA A 127 0.75 9.15 -13.06
C ALA A 127 0.75 7.64 -12.80
N ALA A 128 -0.09 7.17 -11.87
CA ALA A 128 -0.20 5.75 -11.56
C ALA A 128 -0.79 4.96 -12.74
N LEU A 129 -1.87 5.48 -13.37
CA LEU A 129 -2.50 4.85 -14.53
C LEU A 129 -1.61 4.83 -15.77
N SER A 130 -0.70 5.80 -15.90
CA SER A 130 0.27 5.90 -17.01
C SER A 130 1.58 5.17 -16.75
N TYR A 131 1.71 4.41 -15.65
CA TYR A 131 2.92 3.64 -15.38
C TYR A 131 3.22 2.67 -16.53
N PRO A 132 4.39 2.70 -17.18
CA PRO A 132 4.65 1.92 -18.39
C PRO A 132 4.89 0.43 -18.14
N HIS A 133 5.34 0.05 -16.94
CA HIS A 133 5.73 -1.32 -16.61
C HIS A 133 4.65 -2.06 -15.81
N GLN A 134 3.38 -1.98 -16.24
CA GLN A 134 2.27 -2.63 -15.53
C GLN A 134 2.27 -4.16 -15.69
N ASN A 135 2.95 -4.70 -16.69
CA ASN A 135 2.88 -6.12 -17.03
C ASN A 135 4.17 -6.89 -16.72
N GLU A 136 5.12 -6.27 -16.02
CA GLU A 136 6.39 -6.88 -15.68
C GLU A 136 6.87 -6.45 -14.29
N TYR A 137 7.63 -7.32 -13.63
CA TYR A 137 8.23 -7.05 -12.34
C TYR A 137 9.57 -7.77 -12.24
N THR A 138 10.62 -7.03 -11.91
CA THR A 138 11.94 -7.59 -11.60
C THR A 138 12.47 -6.96 -10.32
N MET A 139 12.82 -7.79 -9.35
CA MET A 139 13.23 -7.34 -8.01
C MET A 139 14.40 -6.35 -8.07
N TRP A 140 15.50 -6.72 -8.74
CA TRP A 140 16.62 -5.83 -9.07
C TRP A 140 17.59 -6.51 -10.06
N PRO A 141 18.16 -5.78 -11.03
CA PRO A 141 17.72 -4.45 -11.49
C PRO A 141 16.43 -4.59 -12.30
N GLY A 142 15.46 -3.69 -12.11
CA GLY A 142 14.25 -3.71 -12.92
C GLY A 142 13.08 -2.93 -12.34
N PRO A 143 11.95 -2.94 -13.07
CA PRO A 143 10.73 -2.31 -12.59
C PRO A 143 10.21 -3.05 -11.38
N ASN A 144 10.03 -2.32 -10.28
CA ASN A 144 9.55 -2.82 -9.00
C ASN A 144 8.73 -1.73 -8.29
N SER A 145 8.41 -1.92 -7.01
CA SER A 145 7.64 -0.93 -6.23
C SER A 145 8.36 0.42 -6.10
N ASN A 146 9.70 0.41 -5.98
CA ASN A 146 10.50 1.61 -5.78
C ASN A 146 10.65 2.40 -7.09
N SER A 147 10.77 1.72 -8.23
CA SER A 147 10.74 2.38 -9.54
C SER A 147 9.36 2.97 -9.84
N PHE A 148 8.28 2.30 -9.44
CA PHE A 148 6.92 2.84 -9.55
C PHE A 148 6.73 4.11 -8.72
N THR A 149 7.14 4.10 -7.45
CA THR A 149 7.05 5.30 -6.61
C THR A 149 7.96 6.43 -7.15
N ALA A 150 9.12 6.08 -7.73
CA ALA A 150 9.97 7.05 -8.41
C ALA A 150 9.33 7.61 -9.69
N TRP A 151 8.63 6.79 -10.47
CA TRP A 151 7.85 7.21 -11.63
C TRP A 151 6.80 8.26 -11.26
N ILE A 152 6.06 8.05 -10.16
CA ILE A 152 5.11 9.05 -9.66
C ILE A 152 5.84 10.37 -9.35
N GLY A 153 6.98 10.33 -8.68
CA GLY A 153 7.78 11.54 -8.40
C GLY A 153 8.33 12.22 -9.67
N LEU A 154 8.60 11.48 -10.74
CA LEU A 154 9.02 12.04 -12.03
C LEU A 154 7.85 12.67 -12.81
N ARG A 155 6.66 12.07 -12.74
CA ARG A 155 5.45 12.57 -13.42
C ARG A 155 4.73 13.68 -12.66
N VAL A 156 4.96 13.78 -11.36
CA VAL A 156 4.41 14.80 -10.47
C VAL A 156 5.56 15.49 -9.71
N PRO A 157 6.38 16.33 -10.39
CA PRO A 157 7.55 16.96 -9.76
C PRO A 157 7.21 17.81 -8.52
N GLU A 158 6.01 18.38 -8.47
CA GLU A 158 5.49 19.19 -7.37
C GLU A 158 5.38 18.39 -6.06
N LEU A 159 5.34 17.06 -6.15
CA LEU A 159 5.41 16.17 -4.99
C LEU A 159 6.74 16.33 -4.23
N GLY A 160 7.84 16.67 -4.92
CA GLY A 160 9.16 16.84 -4.30
C GLY A 160 9.69 15.57 -3.62
N LEU A 161 9.25 14.39 -4.09
CA LEU A 161 9.51 13.12 -3.43
C LEU A 161 10.99 12.72 -3.51
N GLN A 162 11.56 12.40 -2.35
CA GLN A 162 12.90 11.82 -2.25
C GLN A 162 12.84 10.47 -1.56
N LEU A 163 13.09 9.40 -2.31
CA LEU A 163 13.11 8.04 -1.75
C LEU A 163 14.45 7.75 -1.05
N PRO A 164 14.44 7.02 0.09
CA PRO A 164 15.65 6.70 0.83
C PRO A 164 16.60 5.82 0.01
N ALA A 165 17.88 5.81 0.35
CA ALA A 165 18.88 4.98 -0.33
C ALA A 165 18.53 3.47 -0.31
N LYS A 166 17.82 3.01 0.72
CA LYS A 166 17.32 1.63 0.85
C LYS A 166 16.20 1.27 -0.13
N ALA A 167 15.64 2.24 -0.86
CA ALA A 167 14.68 1.99 -1.94
C ALA A 167 15.42 1.49 -3.20
N ILE A 168 15.93 0.26 -3.15
CA ILE A 168 16.68 -0.35 -4.25
C ILE A 168 15.82 -0.35 -5.53
N GLY A 169 16.37 0.20 -6.63
CA GLY A 169 15.66 0.37 -7.90
C GLY A 169 15.01 1.75 -8.11
N LYS A 170 15.07 2.67 -7.13
CA LYS A 170 14.51 4.03 -7.27
C LYS A 170 15.03 4.84 -8.47
N SER A 171 16.28 4.58 -8.90
CA SER A 171 16.88 5.27 -10.06
C SER A 171 16.60 4.55 -11.39
N TRP A 172 15.93 3.39 -11.38
CA TRP A 172 15.75 2.59 -12.58
C TRP A 172 14.94 3.33 -13.66
N MET A 173 13.89 4.05 -13.27
CA MET A 173 13.08 4.85 -14.22
C MET A 173 13.88 5.96 -14.90
N GLN A 174 14.82 6.60 -14.20
CA GLN A 174 15.64 7.68 -14.78
C GLN A 174 16.51 7.19 -15.93
N ASN A 175 16.95 5.94 -15.87
CA ASN A 175 17.79 5.31 -16.88
C ASN A 175 16.98 4.58 -17.97
N ASN A 176 15.67 4.43 -17.79
CA ASN A 176 14.78 3.63 -18.66
C ASN A 176 13.45 4.38 -18.88
N LEU A 177 13.50 5.70 -19.06
CA LEU A 177 12.30 6.46 -19.43
C LEU A 177 11.80 5.94 -20.79
N PRO A 178 10.49 5.68 -20.95
CA PRO A 178 9.94 5.43 -22.27
C PRO A 178 10.20 6.63 -23.18
N ASP A 179 10.50 6.38 -24.45
CA ASP A 179 10.49 7.43 -25.46
C ASP A 179 9.09 8.08 -25.45
N SER A 180 9.06 9.41 -25.31
CA SER A 180 7.84 10.23 -25.21
C SER A 180 7.01 10.24 -26.47
#